data_AF-A0A2N1V3E2-F1
#
_entry.id   AF-A0A2N1V3E2-F1
#
_cell.length_a   1.000
_cell.length_b   1.000
_cell.length_c   1.000
_cell.angle_alpha   90.00
_cell.angle_beta   90.00
_cell.angle_gamma   90.00
#
_symmetry.space_group_name_H-M   'P 1'
#
loop_
_entity.id
_entity.type
_entity.pdbx_description
1 polymer ?
#
loop_
_entity_poly.entity_id
_entity_poly.type
_entity_poly.pdbx_seq_one_letter_code
_entity_poly.pdbx_strand_id
1 'polypeptide(L)'
;MPVNDMTDSINENVNPEQVQPGSDMPEKTNEETINEVSEITESEETQVVTEAIPKEKIELQVNEEALKEQIQLFDSLKKEVEALKSDLSSMEDIKHERKNMAELKEKLLSLFLISKSERDEYVDIIQSKFEVLKESSDKIKNEINAKLDENLKQIEPKVLEVLKEAENPENFSEIRKKLIDLQSELKEYELHRDRKDDFFSLVQKAFESLNEKQDLEREKYEMEISENYLSIKPKVAEAIKFAVQTDNYNQAREKLIECQNELKKLKLKKDHLDELFGLIRKAFENVNHKQDLEREELKEKSVESYNEIKPLVSEAIVFADTTDDYESARKRLIETQKAIKEKVLTRNQRDELYGAVREVFNRLNEKQDSNRGEFLEECNENYAKLEVSVNEACAYIDFTNDLNDIREGLIAVQDEVKIVKLTRTQRNELFKRIRVGFGNFDVKRNEFIKSRKKYKKEHLEEKLEAKIEKVEQVEDISVKDKIQNEIKETQAKIENIESEINKLEE
;
A
#
# COMPACT_ATOMS: atom_id res chain seq x y z
N MET A 1 -17.55 48.75 2.29
CA MET A 1 -16.89 50.03 2.64
C MET A 1 -15.48 50.00 2.07
N PRO A 2 -15.04 51.02 1.32
CA PRO A 2 -13.71 51.08 0.71
C PRO A 2 -12.77 52.12 1.35
N VAL A 3 -11.47 51.79 1.41
CA VAL A 3 -10.28 52.67 1.45
C VAL A 3 -9.17 51.75 0.87
N ASN A 4 -8.57 51.90 -0.31
CA ASN A 4 -8.21 53.05 -1.16
C ASN A 4 -6.95 53.79 -0.67
N ASP A 5 -5.81 53.52 -1.30
CA ASP A 5 -4.85 54.51 -1.85
C ASP A 5 -3.71 53.73 -2.55
N MET A 6 -3.45 53.96 -3.84
CA MET A 6 -2.73 55.10 -4.45
C MET A 6 -1.21 54.99 -4.20
N THR A 7 -0.48 54.35 -5.12
CA THR A 7 0.08 54.86 -6.40
C THR A 7 1.36 55.67 -6.21
N ASP A 8 2.47 55.14 -6.74
CA ASP A 8 3.24 55.77 -7.82
C ASP A 8 4.41 54.84 -8.21
N SER A 9 5.08 54.94 -9.36
CA SER A 9 4.78 55.37 -10.74
C SER A 9 6.13 55.31 -11.52
N ILE A 10 6.13 55.58 -12.84
CA ILE A 10 7.33 55.67 -13.72
C ILE A 10 7.89 54.26 -14.07
N ASN A 11 7.77 53.75 -15.31
CA ASN A 11 8.42 54.13 -16.59
C ASN A 11 9.95 53.83 -16.59
N GLU A 12 10.59 53.45 -17.71
CA GLU A 12 10.14 53.47 -19.11
C GLU A 12 10.84 52.41 -20.00
N ASN A 13 10.21 52.08 -21.14
CA ASN A 13 10.77 51.79 -22.47
C ASN A 13 12.11 51.00 -22.64
N VAL A 14 12.09 49.82 -23.29
CA VAL A 14 12.12 49.58 -24.76
C VAL A 14 13.55 49.77 -25.34
N ASN A 15 14.31 48.75 -25.75
CA ASN A 15 14.19 47.70 -26.79
C ASN A 15 15.49 47.78 -27.66
N PRO A 16 15.67 47.26 -28.90
CA PRO A 16 16.82 46.39 -29.16
C PRO A 16 17.70 46.75 -30.39
N GLU A 17 18.85 46.09 -30.51
CA GLU A 17 19.52 45.68 -31.76
C GLU A 17 20.69 44.75 -31.33
N GLN A 18 20.86 43.51 -31.81
CA GLN A 18 21.20 43.05 -33.17
C GLN A 18 22.51 43.63 -33.72
N VAL A 19 23.45 42.74 -34.09
CA VAL A 19 24.27 42.69 -35.32
C VAL A 19 25.47 41.74 -35.12
N GLN A 20 25.42 40.60 -35.81
CA GLN A 20 26.58 39.92 -36.41
C GLN A 20 26.80 40.56 -37.80
N PRO A 21 28.00 40.54 -38.46
CA PRO A 21 28.80 39.32 -38.66
C PRO A 21 30.33 39.46 -38.92
N GLY A 22 30.99 38.31 -39.16
CA GLY A 22 32.20 38.14 -39.98
C GLY A 22 33.52 38.72 -39.46
N SER A 23 34.66 38.54 -40.14
CA SER A 23 35.14 37.42 -41.01
C SER A 23 36.61 37.68 -41.37
N ASP A 24 37.25 36.74 -42.09
CA ASP A 24 38.41 36.95 -42.97
C ASP A 24 39.82 37.29 -42.40
N MET A 25 40.68 36.26 -42.49
CA MET A 25 42.08 36.32 -42.92
C MET A 25 42.31 37.28 -44.11
N PRO A 26 43.49 37.92 -44.31
CA PRO A 26 44.70 37.15 -44.70
C PRO A 26 46.09 37.75 -44.36
N GLU A 27 47.14 37.06 -44.84
CA GLU A 27 48.44 37.51 -45.41
C GLU A 27 48.97 38.94 -45.10
N LYS A 28 50.26 39.27 -44.99
CA LYS A 28 51.64 38.70 -45.07
C LYS A 28 52.55 39.97 -45.19
N THR A 29 53.88 39.81 -45.17
CA THR A 29 54.88 40.74 -45.80
C THR A 29 54.97 42.19 -45.25
N ASN A 30 56.10 42.88 -45.24
CA ASN A 30 57.53 42.50 -45.30
C ASN A 30 58.37 43.71 -44.82
N GLU A 31 59.71 43.57 -44.78
CA GLU A 31 60.70 44.66 -45.00
C GLU A 31 60.77 45.83 -43.96
N GLU A 32 61.85 46.61 -43.79
CA GLU A 32 63.33 46.44 -43.88
C GLU A 32 63.96 47.75 -43.27
N THR A 33 65.26 48.06 -43.06
CA THR A 33 66.62 47.49 -43.30
C THR A 33 67.58 48.10 -42.22
N ILE A 34 68.91 48.00 -42.41
CA ILE A 34 69.96 48.99 -41.97
C ILE A 34 70.34 48.99 -40.46
N ASN A 35 71.60 48.89 -40.03
CA ASN A 35 72.91 48.72 -40.72
C ASN A 35 73.93 48.00 -39.78
N GLU A 36 74.79 47.08 -40.23
CA GLU A 36 76.15 47.26 -40.84
C GLU A 36 77.26 47.81 -39.90
N VAL A 37 78.53 47.37 -39.95
CA VAL A 37 79.17 46.13 -40.50
C VAL A 37 80.64 46.03 -40.01
N SER A 38 81.35 44.96 -40.40
CA SER A 38 82.84 44.79 -40.51
C SER A 38 83.59 43.97 -39.43
N GLU A 39 84.60 43.25 -39.94
CA GLU A 39 85.38 42.15 -39.35
C GLU A 39 86.65 41.95 -40.26
N ILE A 40 87.67 41.16 -39.85
CA ILE A 40 88.81 40.68 -40.70
C ILE A 40 89.88 41.80 -40.99
N THR A 41 91.22 41.64 -41.09
CA THR A 41 92.18 40.50 -41.25
C THR A 41 93.51 40.69 -40.45
N GLU A 42 94.40 39.69 -40.51
CA GLU A 42 95.85 39.68 -40.19
C GLU A 42 96.70 40.63 -41.11
N SER A 43 98.02 40.90 -40.99
CA SER A 43 99.16 39.96 -40.88
C SER A 43 100.57 40.62 -40.71
N GLU A 44 101.54 39.81 -40.23
CA GLU A 44 103.01 39.76 -40.47
C GLU A 44 103.99 40.96 -40.32
N GLU A 45 105.03 40.71 -39.47
CA GLU A 45 106.51 40.82 -39.60
C GLU A 45 107.20 41.90 -40.50
N THR A 46 108.37 42.48 -40.18
CA THR A 46 109.68 41.85 -39.86
C THR A 46 110.74 42.83 -39.27
N GLN A 47 111.69 42.32 -38.46
CA GLN A 47 113.19 42.46 -38.46
C GLN A 47 113.91 43.78 -38.96
N VAL A 48 115.13 44.25 -38.55
CA VAL A 48 116.24 43.75 -37.68
C VAL A 48 117.36 44.84 -37.45
N VAL A 49 117.99 44.92 -36.24
CA VAL A 49 119.41 45.37 -35.93
C VAL A 49 119.80 46.86 -36.27
N THR A 50 120.81 47.58 -35.69
CA THR A 50 122.05 47.29 -34.92
C THR A 50 122.33 48.25 -33.72
N GLU A 51 123.33 47.84 -32.93
CA GLU A 51 124.12 48.51 -31.87
C GLU A 51 124.50 50.00 -32.05
N ALA A 52 124.61 50.74 -30.93
CA ALA A 52 125.87 51.35 -30.45
C ALA A 52 125.72 52.02 -29.05
N ILE A 53 126.79 52.03 -28.25
CA ILE A 53 126.87 52.71 -26.93
C ILE A 53 127.89 53.85 -27.00
N PRO A 54 127.56 55.06 -26.50
CA PRO A 54 128.46 55.68 -25.53
C PRO A 54 127.76 56.21 -24.27
N LYS A 55 128.49 56.08 -23.16
CA LYS A 55 128.13 56.50 -21.80
C LYS A 55 127.89 58.00 -21.71
N GLU A 56 126.90 58.41 -20.92
CA GLU A 56 126.98 59.66 -20.15
C GLU A 56 126.38 59.47 -18.75
N LYS A 57 126.88 60.21 -17.75
CA LYS A 57 126.51 60.05 -16.34
C LYS A 57 125.36 60.97 -15.96
N ILE A 58 124.21 60.43 -15.54
CA ILE A 58 123.25 61.13 -14.66
C ILE A 58 122.80 60.21 -13.52
N GLU A 59 123.64 60.19 -12.50
CA GLU A 59 123.35 60.19 -11.06
C GLU A 59 121.92 59.80 -10.58
N LEU A 60 121.67 58.49 -10.49
CA LEU A 60 121.61 57.73 -9.22
C LEU A 60 120.75 58.24 -8.02
N GLN A 61 119.82 59.20 -8.16
CA GLN A 61 118.97 59.64 -7.03
C GLN A 61 117.48 59.23 -7.10
N VAL A 62 116.93 58.93 -8.28
CA VAL A 62 115.48 58.63 -8.43
C VAL A 62 115.07 57.24 -7.92
N ASN A 63 116.02 56.29 -7.83
CA ASN A 63 115.69 54.87 -7.57
C ASN A 63 115.62 54.50 -6.08
N GLU A 64 116.01 55.38 -5.15
CA GLU A 64 115.91 55.10 -3.72
C GLU A 64 114.53 55.40 -3.13
N GLU A 65 113.84 56.45 -3.58
CA GLU A 65 112.51 56.80 -3.06
C GLU A 65 111.46 55.80 -3.55
N ALA A 66 111.41 55.51 -4.85
CA ALA A 66 110.52 54.50 -5.42
C ALA A 66 110.74 53.09 -4.80
N LEU A 67 111.99 52.75 -4.45
CA LEU A 67 112.30 51.49 -3.75
C LEU A 67 111.82 51.53 -2.29
N LYS A 68 112.00 52.64 -1.57
CA LYS A 68 111.49 52.81 -0.18
C LYS A 68 109.97 52.79 -0.13
N GLU A 69 109.29 53.41 -1.10
CA GLU A 69 107.83 53.36 -1.23
C GLU A 69 107.34 51.93 -1.53
N GLN A 70 107.97 51.21 -2.47
CA GLN A 70 107.62 49.81 -2.73
C GLN A 70 107.91 48.90 -1.53
N ILE A 71 108.99 49.12 -0.77
CA ILE A 71 109.26 48.38 0.47
C ILE A 71 108.20 48.67 1.54
N GLN A 72 107.76 49.93 1.71
CA GLN A 72 106.69 50.26 2.65
C GLN A 72 105.34 49.67 2.23
N LEU A 73 105.00 49.69 0.95
CA LEU A 73 103.83 49.00 0.39
C LEU A 73 103.92 47.49 0.57
N PHE A 74 105.10 46.90 0.42
CA PHE A 74 105.32 45.47 0.64
C PHE A 74 105.14 45.11 2.11
N ASP A 75 105.73 45.87 3.04
CA ASP A 75 105.59 45.63 4.47
C ASP A 75 104.21 46.00 5.04
N SER A 76 103.34 46.68 4.27
CA SER A 76 101.90 46.74 4.54
C SER A 76 101.16 45.52 3.97
N LEU A 77 101.43 45.15 2.71
CA LEU A 77 100.80 44.00 2.05
C LEU A 77 101.16 42.65 2.71
N LYS A 78 102.38 42.49 3.25
CA LYS A 78 102.78 41.34 4.08
C LYS A 78 101.84 41.19 5.28
N LYS A 79 101.57 42.28 6.00
CA LYS A 79 100.67 42.27 7.18
C LYS A 79 99.23 41.97 6.79
N GLU A 80 98.78 42.45 5.63
CA GLU A 80 97.47 42.08 5.08
C GLU A 80 97.41 40.58 4.71
N VAL A 81 98.47 40.01 4.13
CA VAL A 81 98.57 38.57 3.83
C VAL A 81 98.71 37.70 5.07
N GLU A 82 99.43 38.15 6.09
CA GLU A 82 99.49 37.49 7.40
C GLU A 82 98.10 37.48 8.06
N ALA A 83 97.38 38.61 8.01
CA ALA A 83 96.05 38.78 8.59
C ALA A 83 94.91 37.99 7.87
N LEU A 84 95.12 37.55 6.62
CA LEU A 84 94.17 36.67 5.91
C LEU A 84 93.84 35.41 6.71
N LYS A 85 92.56 35.15 6.94
CA LYS A 85 92.09 33.97 7.68
C LYS A 85 91.98 32.74 6.77
N SER A 86 92.51 31.60 7.22
CA SER A 86 92.26 30.28 6.61
C SER A 86 90.95 29.64 7.08
N ASP A 87 90.56 29.93 8.33
CA ASP A 87 89.55 29.18 9.05
C ASP A 87 88.24 29.99 9.08
N LEU A 88 87.43 29.83 8.04
CA LEU A 88 86.16 30.53 7.84
C LEU A 88 85.01 29.51 7.70
N SER A 89 83.92 29.75 8.42
CA SER A 89 82.75 28.84 8.49
C SER A 89 81.55 29.28 7.64
N SER A 90 81.46 30.56 7.26
CA SER A 90 80.41 31.07 6.37
C SER A 90 80.83 31.02 4.90
N MET A 91 79.93 30.59 4.02
CA MET A 91 80.20 30.60 2.58
C MET A 91 80.29 32.02 1.99
N GLU A 92 79.76 33.04 2.67
CA GLU A 92 79.88 34.43 2.23
C GLU A 92 81.21 35.06 2.69
N ASP A 93 81.67 34.73 3.90
CA ASP A 93 83.02 35.11 4.36
C ASP A 93 84.10 34.48 3.46
N ILE A 94 83.95 33.19 3.10
CA ILE A 94 84.85 32.50 2.17
C ILE A 94 84.85 33.16 0.78
N LYS A 95 83.68 33.60 0.28
CA LYS A 95 83.62 34.36 -1.00
C LYS A 95 84.32 35.71 -0.90
N HIS A 96 84.12 36.43 0.20
CA HIS A 96 84.75 37.74 0.41
C HIS A 96 86.27 37.62 0.55
N GLU A 97 86.77 36.72 1.38
CA GLU A 97 88.21 36.56 1.61
C GLU A 97 88.94 35.98 0.38
N ARG A 98 88.28 35.16 -0.45
CA ARG A 98 88.84 34.79 -1.77
C ARG A 98 88.98 35.99 -2.72
N LYS A 99 88.06 36.96 -2.67
CA LYS A 99 88.17 38.21 -3.45
C LYS A 99 89.32 39.06 -2.93
N ASN A 100 89.44 39.19 -1.60
CA ASN A 100 90.54 39.89 -0.95
C ASN A 100 91.90 39.24 -1.28
N MET A 101 92.00 37.90 -1.26
CA MET A 101 93.17 37.14 -1.68
C MET A 101 93.58 37.38 -3.14
N ALA A 102 92.61 37.45 -4.07
CA ALA A 102 92.88 37.75 -5.46
C ALA A 102 93.45 39.17 -5.63
N GLU A 103 92.84 40.16 -4.99
CA GLU A 103 93.31 41.56 -5.02
C GLU A 103 94.68 41.73 -4.35
N LEU A 104 94.97 41.01 -3.26
CA LEU A 104 96.29 41.00 -2.62
C LEU A 104 97.37 40.37 -3.50
N LYS A 105 97.04 39.27 -4.19
CA LYS A 105 97.95 38.61 -5.14
C LYS A 105 98.29 39.53 -6.31
N GLU A 106 97.30 40.24 -6.85
CA GLU A 106 97.50 41.23 -7.92
C GLU A 106 98.39 42.40 -7.45
N LYS A 107 98.10 42.96 -6.27
CA LYS A 107 98.91 44.04 -5.66
C LYS A 107 100.36 43.61 -5.43
N LEU A 108 100.62 42.40 -4.91
CA LEU A 108 101.98 41.89 -4.70
C LEU A 108 102.76 41.67 -5.99
N LEU A 109 102.10 41.14 -7.03
CA LEU A 109 102.75 40.92 -8.33
C LEU A 109 103.20 42.23 -8.98
N SER A 110 102.49 43.34 -8.74
CA SER A 110 102.80 44.68 -9.28
C SER A 110 104.04 45.38 -8.68
N LEU A 111 104.64 44.85 -7.60
CA LEU A 111 105.79 45.45 -6.92
C LEU A 111 107.13 45.11 -7.60
N PHE A 112 107.34 45.64 -8.80
CA PHE A 112 108.44 45.22 -9.69
C PHE A 112 109.87 45.42 -9.17
N LEU A 113 110.13 46.36 -8.24
CA LEU A 113 111.47 46.63 -7.71
C LEU A 113 111.93 45.63 -6.62
N ILE A 114 111.04 44.74 -6.18
CA ILE A 114 111.26 43.83 -5.05
C ILE A 114 111.77 42.48 -5.55
N SER A 115 112.63 41.82 -4.76
CA SER A 115 113.22 40.53 -5.12
C SER A 115 112.12 39.52 -5.49
N LYS A 116 112.33 38.76 -6.57
CA LYS A 116 111.29 37.85 -7.07
C LYS A 116 111.02 36.73 -6.07
N SER A 117 112.07 36.25 -5.39
CA SER A 117 111.99 35.25 -4.32
C SER A 117 111.06 35.66 -3.18
N GLU A 118 111.15 36.89 -2.67
CA GLU A 118 110.28 37.37 -1.58
C GLU A 118 108.83 37.58 -2.04
N ARG A 119 108.60 37.91 -3.32
CA ARG A 119 107.24 38.02 -3.87
C ARG A 119 106.60 36.66 -4.12
N ASP A 120 107.34 35.74 -4.74
CA ASP A 120 106.87 34.39 -5.01
C ASP A 120 106.49 33.67 -3.70
N GLU A 121 107.29 33.82 -2.62
CA GLU A 121 107.01 33.24 -1.29
C GLU A 121 105.65 33.70 -0.71
N TYR A 122 105.34 35.00 -0.74
CA TYR A 122 104.05 35.51 -0.25
C TYR A 122 102.89 35.19 -1.20
N VAL A 123 103.15 35.04 -2.51
CA VAL A 123 102.16 34.54 -3.47
C VAL A 123 101.82 33.07 -3.21
N ASP A 124 102.80 32.23 -2.83
CA ASP A 124 102.56 30.83 -2.44
C ASP A 124 101.84 30.71 -1.09
N ILE A 125 102.07 31.65 -0.15
CA ILE A 125 101.26 31.77 1.08
C ILE A 125 99.80 32.13 0.75
N ILE A 126 99.54 33.03 -0.20
CA ILE A 126 98.16 33.30 -0.66
C ILE A 126 97.59 32.06 -1.37
N GLN A 127 98.35 31.41 -2.25
CA GLN A 127 97.92 30.25 -3.04
C GLN A 127 97.48 29.09 -2.13
N SER A 128 98.28 28.78 -1.11
CA SER A 128 97.96 27.73 -0.12
C SER A 128 96.77 28.10 0.77
N LYS A 129 96.67 29.35 1.26
CA LYS A 129 95.45 29.83 1.96
C LYS A 129 94.20 29.75 1.06
N PHE A 130 94.32 30.05 -0.23
CA PHE A 130 93.24 29.96 -1.20
C PHE A 130 92.81 28.50 -1.46
N GLU A 131 93.72 27.54 -1.46
CA GLU A 131 93.41 26.11 -1.59
C GLU A 131 92.71 25.57 -0.33
N VAL A 132 93.10 26.00 0.88
CA VAL A 132 92.34 25.70 2.11
C VAL A 132 90.93 26.29 2.05
N LEU A 133 90.77 27.53 1.59
CA LEU A 133 89.46 28.14 1.33
C LEU A 133 88.70 27.49 0.16
N LYS A 134 89.38 26.74 -0.72
CA LYS A 134 88.75 25.94 -1.77
C LYS A 134 88.12 24.70 -1.16
N GLU A 135 88.90 23.93 -0.42
CA GLU A 135 88.42 22.74 0.29
C GLU A 135 87.30 23.06 1.29
N SER A 136 87.39 24.13 2.08
CA SER A 136 86.33 24.46 3.06
C SER A 136 85.01 24.78 2.37
N SER A 137 85.02 25.57 1.29
CA SER A 137 83.82 25.85 0.49
C SER A 137 83.23 24.60 -0.15
N ASP A 138 84.07 23.73 -0.71
CA ASP A 138 83.58 22.52 -1.40
C ASP A 138 83.08 21.47 -0.39
N LYS A 139 83.66 21.40 0.82
CA LYS A 139 83.09 20.67 1.97
C LYS A 139 81.73 21.23 2.37
N ILE A 140 81.59 22.54 2.57
CA ILE A 140 80.30 23.18 2.93
C ILE A 140 79.24 22.98 1.83
N LYS A 141 79.60 23.07 0.53
CA LYS A 141 78.67 22.74 -0.58
C LYS A 141 78.20 21.29 -0.51
N ASN A 142 79.12 20.36 -0.26
CA ASN A 142 78.79 18.94 -0.18
C ASN A 142 77.92 18.64 1.05
N GLU A 143 78.13 19.31 2.19
CA GLU A 143 77.25 19.23 3.36
C GLU A 143 75.86 19.82 3.10
N ILE A 144 75.76 20.93 2.37
CA ILE A 144 74.47 21.52 1.96
C ILE A 144 73.75 20.55 1.01
N ASN A 145 74.40 20.10 -0.05
CA ASN A 145 73.80 19.17 -1.02
C ASN A 145 73.39 17.85 -0.35
N ALA A 146 74.19 17.30 0.56
CA ALA A 146 73.84 16.10 1.32
C ALA A 146 72.56 16.28 2.17
N LYS A 147 72.39 17.45 2.81
CA LYS A 147 71.15 17.79 3.55
C LYS A 147 69.96 17.95 2.60
N LEU A 148 70.14 18.56 1.43
CA LEU A 148 69.08 18.67 0.42
C LEU A 148 68.66 17.29 -0.13
N ASP A 149 69.61 16.39 -0.40
CA ASP A 149 69.36 15.01 -0.83
C ASP A 149 68.74 14.13 0.28
N GLU A 150 69.07 14.37 1.54
CA GLU A 150 68.46 13.68 2.69
C GLU A 150 67.02 14.17 2.94
N ASN A 151 66.77 15.48 2.84
CA ASN A 151 65.43 16.06 2.85
C ASN A 151 64.56 15.51 1.71
N LEU A 152 65.09 15.45 0.47
CA LEU A 152 64.38 14.89 -0.68
C LEU A 152 63.88 13.46 -0.40
N LYS A 153 64.74 12.59 0.13
CA LYS A 153 64.40 11.19 0.46
C LYS A 153 63.33 11.03 1.54
N GLN A 154 63.15 12.02 2.42
CA GLN A 154 62.11 12.01 3.45
C GLN A 154 60.76 12.53 2.93
N ILE A 155 60.78 13.46 1.97
CA ILE A 155 59.59 14.16 1.47
C ILE A 155 58.96 13.43 0.28
N GLU A 156 59.77 12.99 -0.70
CA GLU A 156 59.30 12.30 -1.90
C GLU A 156 58.33 11.14 -1.62
N PRO A 157 58.56 10.21 -0.67
CA PRO A 157 57.60 9.16 -0.35
C PRO A 157 56.29 9.72 0.24
N LYS A 158 56.33 10.72 1.12
CA LYS A 158 55.12 11.35 1.68
C LYS A 158 54.27 12.01 0.60
N VAL A 159 54.91 12.73 -0.33
CA VAL A 159 54.21 13.37 -1.45
C VAL A 159 53.53 12.31 -2.32
N LEU A 160 54.24 11.24 -2.67
CA LEU A 160 53.70 10.14 -3.48
C LEU A 160 52.60 9.33 -2.77
N GLU A 161 52.56 9.32 -1.43
CA GLU A 161 51.50 8.69 -0.64
C GLU A 161 50.24 9.57 -0.62
N VAL A 162 50.35 10.85 -0.25
CA VAL A 162 49.21 11.79 -0.21
C VAL A 162 48.61 12.02 -1.60
N LEU A 163 49.42 11.99 -2.67
CA LEU A 163 48.91 12.05 -4.05
C LEU A 163 48.04 10.84 -4.41
N LYS A 164 48.42 9.61 -3.98
CA LYS A 164 47.60 8.40 -4.22
C LYS A 164 46.30 8.40 -3.43
N GLU A 165 46.29 8.95 -2.22
CA GLU A 165 45.05 9.17 -1.48
C GLU A 165 44.15 10.19 -2.18
N ALA A 166 44.71 11.27 -2.75
CA ALA A 166 43.97 12.25 -3.54
C ALA A 166 43.46 11.72 -4.90
N GLU A 167 44.03 10.62 -5.42
CA GLU A 167 43.47 9.93 -6.57
C GLU A 167 42.12 9.27 -6.26
N ASN A 168 41.93 8.70 -5.07
CA ASN A 168 40.70 8.01 -4.65
C ASN A 168 40.20 8.48 -3.26
N PRO A 169 39.56 9.66 -3.17
CA PRO A 169 39.21 10.25 -1.89
C PRO A 169 37.97 9.61 -1.23
N GLU A 170 38.16 8.86 -0.14
CA GLU A 170 37.06 8.44 0.75
C GLU A 170 36.52 9.61 1.59
N ASN A 171 37.38 10.57 1.97
CA ASN A 171 36.98 11.79 2.66
C ASN A 171 37.75 13.02 2.13
N PHE A 172 37.06 13.83 1.32
CA PHE A 172 37.57 15.09 0.75
C PHE A 172 38.11 16.07 1.81
N SER A 173 37.52 16.11 3.02
CA SER A 173 37.94 17.05 4.07
C SER A 173 39.29 16.66 4.69
N GLU A 174 39.48 15.37 4.94
CA GLU A 174 40.74 14.86 5.50
C GLU A 174 41.88 14.93 4.50
N ILE A 175 41.62 14.60 3.24
CA ILE A 175 42.64 14.69 2.16
C ILE A 175 42.98 16.13 1.83
N ARG A 176 42.00 17.05 1.82
CA ARG A 176 42.30 18.49 1.72
C ARG A 176 43.16 18.97 2.89
N LYS A 177 42.95 18.45 4.11
CA LYS A 177 43.82 18.75 5.25
C LYS A 177 45.24 18.17 5.05
N LYS A 178 45.38 16.90 4.66
CA LYS A 178 46.69 16.28 4.38
C LYS A 178 47.47 17.04 3.30
N LEU A 179 46.80 17.51 2.24
CA LEU A 179 47.41 18.35 1.21
C LEU A 179 47.84 19.74 1.73
N ILE A 180 47.09 20.35 2.65
CA ILE A 180 47.49 21.61 3.32
C ILE A 180 48.70 21.36 4.24
N ASP A 181 48.63 20.34 5.08
CA ASP A 181 49.69 19.95 6.02
C ASP A 181 51.01 19.67 5.26
N LEU A 182 50.93 18.93 4.14
CA LEU A 182 52.04 18.67 3.21
C LEU A 182 52.51 19.94 2.47
N GLN A 183 51.62 20.89 2.15
CA GLN A 183 52.01 22.19 1.60
C GLN A 183 52.74 23.07 2.63
N SER A 184 52.51 22.90 3.94
CA SER A 184 53.35 23.49 4.99
C SER A 184 54.69 22.79 5.13
N GLU A 185 54.75 21.45 5.18
CA GLU A 185 56.03 20.72 5.23
C GLU A 185 56.94 21.11 4.04
N LEU A 186 56.38 21.13 2.81
CA LEU A 186 57.11 21.56 1.61
C LEU A 186 57.61 23.01 1.67
N LYS A 187 57.01 23.89 2.46
CA LYS A 187 57.51 25.26 2.69
C LYS A 187 58.69 25.26 3.66
N GLU A 188 58.59 24.51 4.76
CA GLU A 188 59.60 24.46 5.83
C GLU A 188 60.90 23.76 5.39
N TYR A 189 60.84 22.71 4.58
CA TYR A 189 62.04 22.02 4.11
C TYR A 189 62.87 22.83 3.11
N GLU A 190 64.18 22.92 3.34
CA GLU A 190 65.15 23.34 2.34
C GLU A 190 65.31 22.25 1.27
N LEU A 191 65.12 22.64 0.01
CA LEU A 191 65.13 21.78 -1.17
C LEU A 191 65.72 22.55 -2.36
N HIS A 192 66.23 21.83 -3.36
CA HIS A 192 66.53 22.42 -4.67
C HIS A 192 65.26 23.06 -5.25
N ARG A 193 65.37 24.31 -5.71
CA ARG A 193 64.24 25.14 -6.17
C ARG A 193 63.35 24.41 -7.17
N ASP A 194 63.97 23.84 -8.20
CA ASP A 194 63.25 23.19 -9.31
C ASP A 194 62.40 22.00 -8.79
N ARG A 195 62.92 21.24 -7.82
CA ARG A 195 62.19 20.15 -7.16
C ARG A 195 61.07 20.64 -6.24
N LYS A 196 61.26 21.79 -5.59
CA LYS A 196 60.26 22.43 -4.74
C LYS A 196 59.09 22.97 -5.58
N ASP A 197 59.40 23.57 -6.73
CA ASP A 197 58.41 24.03 -7.71
C ASP A 197 57.69 22.83 -8.40
N ASP A 198 58.40 21.73 -8.73
CA ASP A 198 57.82 20.46 -9.19
C ASP A 198 56.76 19.94 -8.19
N PHE A 199 57.14 19.79 -6.90
CA PHE A 199 56.24 19.27 -5.87
C PHE A 199 55.05 20.18 -5.61
N PHE A 200 55.22 21.51 -5.60
CA PHE A 200 54.07 22.43 -5.52
C PHE A 200 53.14 22.31 -6.73
N SER A 201 53.66 22.07 -7.94
CA SER A 201 52.82 21.83 -9.12
C SER A 201 51.98 20.55 -9.01
N LEU A 202 52.53 19.49 -8.40
CA LEU A 202 51.82 18.23 -8.16
C LEU A 202 50.73 18.38 -7.08
N VAL A 203 51.04 19.08 -5.98
CA VAL A 203 50.09 19.39 -4.92
C VAL A 203 48.95 20.28 -5.42
N GLN A 204 49.24 21.25 -6.30
CA GLN A 204 48.22 22.10 -6.92
C GLN A 204 47.28 21.29 -7.81
N LYS A 205 47.81 20.41 -8.68
CA LYS A 205 47.01 19.48 -9.50
C LYS A 205 46.17 18.53 -8.65
N ALA A 206 46.66 18.11 -7.48
CA ALA A 206 45.90 17.29 -6.55
C ALA A 206 44.73 18.07 -5.91
N PHE A 207 44.91 19.32 -5.53
CA PHE A 207 43.81 20.19 -5.09
C PHE A 207 42.78 20.41 -6.22
N GLU A 208 43.23 20.64 -7.45
CA GLU A 208 42.36 20.82 -8.62
C GLU A 208 41.52 19.56 -8.88
N SER A 209 42.15 18.38 -8.98
CA SER A 209 41.45 17.11 -9.18
C SER A 209 40.53 16.73 -8.00
N LEU A 210 40.89 17.12 -6.77
CA LEU A 210 40.04 16.93 -5.58
C LEU A 210 38.78 17.83 -5.64
N ASN A 211 38.91 19.07 -6.12
CA ASN A 211 37.79 19.97 -6.33
C ASN A 211 36.87 19.44 -7.45
N GLU A 212 37.43 19.08 -8.61
CA GLU A 212 36.67 18.51 -9.73
C GLU A 212 35.86 17.27 -9.31
N LYS A 213 36.47 16.35 -8.55
CA LYS A 213 35.78 15.17 -8.01
C LYS A 213 34.67 15.54 -7.02
N GLN A 214 34.89 16.55 -6.16
CA GLN A 214 33.88 17.01 -5.21
C GLN A 214 32.68 17.65 -5.93
N ASP A 215 32.92 18.45 -6.96
CA ASP A 215 31.85 19.09 -7.71
C ASP A 215 31.11 18.09 -8.63
N LEU A 216 31.80 17.11 -9.21
CA LEU A 216 31.18 15.97 -9.91
C LEU A 216 30.34 15.07 -8.97
N GLU A 217 30.71 14.92 -7.70
CA GLU A 217 29.90 14.20 -6.71
C GLU A 217 28.64 14.99 -6.34
N ARG A 218 28.76 16.31 -6.15
CA ARG A 218 27.61 17.21 -5.94
C ARG A 218 26.65 17.20 -7.12
N GLU A 219 27.17 17.29 -8.35
CA GLU A 219 26.37 17.24 -9.57
C GLU A 219 25.60 15.91 -9.67
N LYS A 220 26.27 14.77 -9.42
CA LYS A 220 25.61 13.46 -9.35
C LYS A 220 24.51 13.40 -8.28
N TYR A 221 24.73 13.98 -7.11
CA TYR A 221 23.75 14.04 -6.03
C TYR A 221 22.54 14.93 -6.37
N GLU A 222 22.77 16.08 -7.03
CA GLU A 222 21.68 16.95 -7.49
C GLU A 222 20.90 16.35 -8.68
N MET A 223 21.57 15.61 -9.57
CA MET A 223 20.92 14.80 -10.60
C MET A 223 20.08 13.67 -9.98
N GLU A 224 20.64 12.89 -9.04
CA GLU A 224 19.91 11.82 -8.33
C GLU A 224 18.63 12.36 -7.66
N ILE A 225 18.71 13.50 -6.98
CA ILE A 225 17.55 14.19 -6.39
C ILE A 225 16.52 14.58 -7.45
N SER A 226 16.97 15.11 -8.60
CA SER A 226 16.10 15.61 -9.66
C SER A 226 15.38 14.48 -10.39
N GLU A 227 16.08 13.40 -10.71
CA GLU A 227 15.53 12.18 -11.29
C GLU A 227 14.57 11.46 -10.31
N ASN A 228 14.93 11.37 -9.02
CA ASN A 228 14.05 10.84 -7.98
C ASN A 228 12.75 11.65 -7.90
N TYR A 229 12.81 12.98 -7.96
CA TYR A 229 11.61 13.83 -7.90
C TYR A 229 10.74 13.69 -9.16
N LEU A 230 11.34 13.73 -10.35
CA LEU A 230 10.65 13.58 -11.63
C LEU A 230 10.00 12.20 -11.79
N SER A 231 10.57 11.14 -11.23
CA SER A 231 10.02 9.79 -11.28
C SER A 231 8.96 9.51 -10.20
N ILE A 232 9.09 10.04 -8.98
CA ILE A 232 8.12 9.80 -7.89
C ILE A 232 6.88 10.70 -7.98
N LYS A 233 7.01 11.96 -8.44
CA LYS A 233 5.88 12.89 -8.56
C LYS A 233 4.70 12.36 -9.42
N PRO A 234 4.90 11.75 -10.60
CA PRO A 234 3.80 11.16 -11.36
C PRO A 234 3.19 9.93 -10.66
N LYS A 235 3.99 9.07 -10.01
CA LYS A 235 3.48 7.94 -9.21
C LYS A 235 2.56 8.43 -8.08
N VAL A 236 2.96 9.46 -7.34
CA VAL A 236 2.15 10.06 -6.27
C VAL A 236 0.85 10.62 -6.83
N ALA A 237 0.90 11.33 -7.95
CA ALA A 237 -0.31 11.84 -8.62
C ALA A 237 -1.25 10.71 -9.12
N GLU A 238 -0.71 9.58 -9.57
CA GLU A 238 -1.48 8.41 -9.99
C GLU A 238 -2.12 7.68 -8.79
N ALA A 239 -1.38 7.50 -7.70
CA ALA A 239 -1.92 6.90 -6.47
C ALA A 239 -3.04 7.76 -5.86
N ILE A 240 -2.92 9.09 -5.92
CA ILE A 240 -3.98 10.01 -5.51
C ILE A 240 -5.21 9.90 -6.43
N LYS A 241 -5.03 9.86 -7.76
CA LYS A 241 -6.14 9.63 -8.71
C LYS A 241 -6.86 8.31 -8.42
N PHE A 242 -6.09 7.23 -8.25
CA PHE A 242 -6.62 5.91 -7.92
C PHE A 242 -7.41 5.93 -6.59
N ALA A 243 -6.88 6.55 -5.54
CA ALA A 243 -7.55 6.67 -4.25
C ALA A 243 -8.83 7.53 -4.29
N VAL A 244 -8.93 8.48 -5.23
CA VAL A 244 -10.16 9.27 -5.47
C VAL A 244 -11.19 8.47 -6.29
N GLN A 245 -10.75 7.62 -7.22
CA GLN A 245 -11.61 6.86 -8.15
C GLN A 245 -12.06 5.48 -7.63
N THR A 246 -11.41 4.92 -6.60
CA THR A 246 -11.65 3.54 -6.15
C THR A 246 -12.61 3.51 -4.97
N ASP A 247 -13.71 2.75 -5.11
CA ASP A 247 -14.73 2.59 -4.05
C ASP A 247 -14.22 1.74 -2.86
N ASN A 248 -13.20 0.89 -3.08
CA ASN A 248 -12.57 0.11 -2.02
C ASN A 248 -11.53 0.96 -1.25
N TYR A 249 -11.97 1.56 -0.14
CA TYR A 249 -11.13 2.38 0.75
C TYR A 249 -9.87 1.68 1.27
N ASN A 250 -9.86 0.34 1.39
CA ASN A 250 -8.67 -0.39 1.87
C ASN A 250 -7.59 -0.40 0.79
N GLN A 251 -7.93 -0.74 -0.46
CA GLN A 251 -7.01 -0.70 -1.60
C GLN A 251 -6.52 0.73 -1.89
N ALA A 252 -7.41 1.73 -1.73
CA ALA A 252 -7.03 3.14 -1.81
C ALA A 252 -5.98 3.52 -0.75
N ARG A 253 -6.15 3.07 0.50
CA ARG A 253 -5.16 3.29 1.58
C ARG A 253 -3.87 2.53 1.35
N GLU A 254 -3.92 1.28 0.89
CA GLU A 254 -2.74 0.45 0.60
C GLU A 254 -1.84 1.11 -0.44
N LYS A 255 -2.38 1.51 -1.61
CA LYS A 255 -1.59 2.19 -2.66
C LYS A 255 -0.99 3.53 -2.20
N LEU A 256 -1.69 4.27 -1.31
CA LEU A 256 -1.14 5.48 -0.70
C LEU A 256 -0.01 5.17 0.31
N ILE A 257 -0.12 4.08 1.09
CA ILE A 257 0.94 3.62 2.00
C ILE A 257 2.17 3.15 1.21
N GLU A 258 1.98 2.45 0.09
CA GLU A 258 3.07 2.03 -0.81
C GLU A 258 3.85 3.24 -1.33
N CYS A 259 3.18 4.23 -1.94
CA CYS A 259 3.85 5.46 -2.38
C CYS A 259 4.47 6.25 -1.22
N GLN A 260 3.87 6.27 -0.03
CA GLN A 260 4.47 6.89 1.16
C GLN A 260 5.75 6.16 1.59
N ASN A 261 5.84 4.84 1.38
CA ASN A 261 7.00 4.02 1.73
C ASN A 261 8.08 3.99 0.63
N GLU A 262 7.73 4.26 -0.64
CA GLU A 262 8.71 4.62 -1.68
C GLU A 262 9.35 5.97 -1.37
N LEU A 263 8.56 7.01 -1.09
CA LEU A 263 9.05 8.36 -0.78
C LEU A 263 10.07 8.39 0.37
N LYS A 264 9.86 7.60 1.42
CA LYS A 264 10.79 7.49 2.57
C LYS A 264 12.16 6.89 2.23
N LYS A 265 12.32 6.25 1.06
CA LYS A 265 13.56 5.58 0.64
C LYS A 265 14.39 6.40 -0.35
N LEU A 266 13.79 7.38 -1.02
CA LEU A 266 14.45 8.17 -2.07
C LEU A 266 15.19 9.37 -1.49
N LYS A 267 16.36 9.70 -2.04
CA LYS A 267 17.06 10.95 -1.73
C LYS A 267 16.36 12.10 -2.45
N LEU A 268 15.82 13.05 -1.69
CA LEU A 268 14.99 14.17 -2.17
C LEU A 268 15.26 15.41 -1.31
N LYS A 269 15.15 16.61 -1.88
CA LYS A 269 15.17 17.87 -1.10
C LYS A 269 13.96 17.91 -0.16
N LYS A 270 14.15 18.44 1.05
CA LYS A 270 13.14 18.47 2.12
C LYS A 270 11.80 19.03 1.63
N ASP A 271 11.83 20.14 0.90
CA ASP A 271 10.63 20.84 0.45
C ASP A 271 9.79 19.99 -0.53
N HIS A 272 10.44 19.16 -1.35
CA HIS A 272 9.78 18.18 -2.22
C HIS A 272 9.18 17.01 -1.46
N LEU A 273 9.83 16.56 -0.36
CA LEU A 273 9.25 15.55 0.53
C LEU A 273 8.01 16.09 1.25
N ASP A 274 8.08 17.31 1.79
CA ASP A 274 6.97 17.96 2.49
C ASP A 274 5.80 18.29 1.52
N GLU A 275 6.07 18.68 0.26
CA GLU A 275 5.06 18.79 -0.81
C GLU A 275 4.32 17.47 -1.01
N LEU A 276 5.06 16.39 -1.31
CA LEU A 276 4.47 15.10 -1.72
C LEU A 276 3.81 14.38 -0.54
N PHE A 277 4.35 14.45 0.68
CA PHE A 277 3.65 13.98 1.87
C PHE A 277 2.42 14.83 2.19
N GLY A 278 2.44 16.14 1.93
CA GLY A 278 1.27 17.01 2.07
C GLY A 278 0.12 16.61 1.12
N LEU A 279 0.43 16.26 -0.13
CA LEU A 279 -0.54 15.74 -1.09
C LEU A 279 -1.10 14.37 -0.67
N ILE A 280 -0.25 13.46 -0.18
CA ILE A 280 -0.69 12.14 0.31
C ILE A 280 -1.57 12.25 1.56
N ARG A 281 -1.27 13.17 2.50
CA ARG A 281 -2.14 13.42 3.68
C ARG A 281 -3.55 13.84 3.27
N LYS A 282 -3.66 14.81 2.35
CA LYS A 282 -4.95 15.25 1.78
C LYS A 282 -5.71 14.12 1.08
N ALA A 283 -5.00 13.18 0.44
CA ALA A 283 -5.63 12.01 -0.16
C ALA A 283 -6.19 11.03 0.90
N PHE A 284 -5.47 10.79 2.00
CA PHE A 284 -6.02 10.03 3.14
C PHE A 284 -7.22 10.73 3.78
N GLU A 285 -7.18 12.06 3.96
CA GLU A 285 -8.29 12.86 4.49
C GLU A 285 -9.54 12.73 3.59
N ASN A 286 -9.39 12.83 2.27
CA ASN A 286 -10.48 12.63 1.30
C ASN A 286 -11.05 11.20 1.34
N VAL A 287 -10.19 10.17 1.44
CA VAL A 287 -10.61 8.76 1.55
C VAL A 287 -11.39 8.51 2.85
N ASN A 288 -10.95 9.09 3.96
CA ASN A 288 -11.65 9.01 5.23
C ASN A 288 -13.01 9.73 5.17
N HIS A 289 -13.05 10.95 4.63
CA HIS A 289 -14.29 11.72 4.51
C HIS A 289 -15.34 11.02 3.64
N LYS A 290 -14.94 10.42 2.50
CA LYS A 290 -15.83 9.57 1.70
C LYS A 290 -16.39 8.38 2.51
N GLN A 291 -15.52 7.65 3.22
CA GLN A 291 -15.92 6.51 4.03
C GLN A 291 -16.91 6.89 5.14
N ASP A 292 -16.74 8.06 5.76
CA ASP A 292 -17.65 8.53 6.81
C ASP A 292 -18.97 9.08 6.25
N LEU A 293 -18.97 9.74 5.09
CA LEU A 293 -20.20 10.11 4.37
C LEU A 293 -21.03 8.88 3.98
N GLU A 294 -20.43 7.83 3.42
CA GLU A 294 -21.15 6.59 3.08
C GLU A 294 -21.74 5.92 4.33
N ARG A 295 -21.03 5.96 5.46
CA ARG A 295 -21.52 5.48 6.76
C ARG A 295 -22.68 6.32 7.29
N GLU A 296 -22.77 7.61 6.96
CA GLU A 296 -23.89 8.45 7.35
C GLU A 296 -25.10 8.21 6.44
N GLU A 297 -24.91 8.18 5.12
CA GLU A 297 -25.95 7.76 4.16
C GLU A 297 -26.55 6.39 4.50
N LEU A 298 -25.73 5.41 4.90
CA LEU A 298 -26.21 4.08 5.29
C LEU A 298 -26.98 4.08 6.61
N LYS A 299 -26.69 5.00 7.55
CA LYS A 299 -27.50 5.18 8.76
C LYS A 299 -28.84 5.82 8.41
N GLU A 300 -28.84 6.89 7.61
CA GLU A 300 -30.05 7.61 7.20
C GLU A 300 -31.01 6.69 6.46
N LYS A 301 -30.54 6.00 5.41
CA LYS A 301 -31.31 4.99 4.66
C LYS A 301 -31.84 3.86 5.54
N SER A 302 -31.14 3.52 6.62
CA SER A 302 -31.56 2.53 7.63
C SER A 302 -32.56 3.07 8.66
N VAL A 303 -32.59 4.38 8.91
CA VAL A 303 -33.62 5.03 9.74
C VAL A 303 -34.91 5.23 8.92
N GLU A 304 -34.79 5.68 7.68
CA GLU A 304 -35.90 5.78 6.72
C GLU A 304 -36.56 4.41 6.52
N SER A 305 -35.78 3.39 6.13
CA SER A 305 -36.27 2.03 5.93
C SER A 305 -36.94 1.42 7.16
N TYR A 306 -36.48 1.78 8.37
CA TYR A 306 -37.10 1.36 9.63
C TYR A 306 -38.44 2.06 9.87
N ASN A 307 -38.50 3.37 9.63
CA ASN A 307 -39.72 4.16 9.76
C ASN A 307 -40.81 3.74 8.75
N GLU A 308 -40.42 3.25 7.56
CA GLU A 308 -41.34 2.67 6.58
C GLU A 308 -41.83 1.26 6.97
N ILE A 309 -40.93 0.37 7.44
CA ILE A 309 -41.30 -1.03 7.70
C ILE A 309 -42.00 -1.25 9.04
N LYS A 310 -41.72 -0.43 10.06
CA LYS A 310 -42.31 -0.54 11.40
C LYS A 310 -43.85 -0.41 11.43
N PRO A 311 -44.50 0.52 10.71
CA PRO A 311 -45.97 0.53 10.62
C PRO A 311 -46.50 -0.70 9.88
N LEU A 312 -45.88 -1.15 8.79
CA LEU A 312 -46.29 -2.36 8.05
C LEU A 312 -46.19 -3.63 8.92
N VAL A 313 -45.17 -3.71 9.79
CA VAL A 313 -45.06 -4.76 10.81
C VAL A 313 -46.19 -4.67 11.83
N SER A 314 -46.47 -3.46 12.33
CA SER A 314 -47.53 -3.21 13.32
C SER A 314 -48.92 -3.55 12.76
N GLU A 315 -49.21 -3.19 11.51
CA GLU A 315 -50.45 -3.56 10.81
C GLU A 315 -50.58 -5.07 10.60
N ALA A 316 -49.50 -5.75 10.23
CA ALA A 316 -49.51 -7.21 10.03
C ALA A 316 -49.73 -7.96 11.35
N ILE A 317 -49.17 -7.45 12.45
CA ILE A 317 -49.42 -7.92 13.82
C ILE A 317 -50.89 -7.76 14.19
N VAL A 318 -51.44 -6.54 14.08
CA VAL A 318 -52.86 -6.26 14.40
C VAL A 318 -53.80 -7.10 13.53
N PHE A 319 -53.52 -7.26 12.24
CA PHE A 319 -54.30 -8.12 11.35
C PHE A 319 -54.29 -9.58 11.78
N ALA A 320 -53.12 -10.13 12.16
CA ALA A 320 -52.98 -11.52 12.56
C ALA A 320 -53.60 -11.81 13.94
N ASP A 321 -53.54 -10.89 14.90
CA ASP A 321 -54.22 -11.03 16.20
C ASP A 321 -55.75 -10.88 16.06
N THR A 322 -56.25 -10.09 15.09
CA THR A 322 -57.68 -9.78 14.93
C THR A 322 -58.45 -10.77 14.04
N THR A 323 -57.79 -11.47 13.13
CA THR A 323 -58.46 -12.39 12.18
C THR A 323 -58.63 -13.82 12.74
N ASP A 324 -59.66 -14.50 12.25
CA ASP A 324 -59.89 -15.94 12.48
C ASP A 324 -59.46 -16.80 11.28
N ASP A 325 -59.08 -16.18 10.15
CA ASP A 325 -58.41 -16.89 9.05
C ASP A 325 -56.90 -16.97 9.29
N TYR A 326 -56.50 -18.11 9.88
CA TYR A 326 -55.11 -18.49 10.13
C TYR A 326 -54.24 -18.50 8.87
N GLU A 327 -54.76 -18.88 7.70
CA GLU A 327 -53.95 -18.97 6.48
C GLU A 327 -53.63 -17.56 5.94
N SER A 328 -54.63 -16.67 5.91
CA SER A 328 -54.40 -15.25 5.58
C SER A 328 -53.52 -14.53 6.60
N ALA A 329 -53.70 -14.78 7.90
CA ALA A 329 -52.82 -14.24 8.95
C ALA A 329 -51.37 -14.64 8.73
N ARG A 330 -51.13 -15.96 8.61
CA ARG A 330 -49.80 -16.55 8.44
C ARG A 330 -49.14 -16.06 7.15
N LYS A 331 -49.89 -15.93 6.06
CA LYS A 331 -49.40 -15.41 4.78
C LYS A 331 -48.96 -13.94 4.88
N ARG A 332 -49.78 -13.07 5.47
CA ARG A 332 -49.44 -11.64 5.64
C ARG A 332 -48.18 -11.46 6.50
N LEU A 333 -48.02 -12.25 7.57
CA LEU A 333 -46.81 -12.25 8.39
C LEU A 333 -45.56 -12.71 7.60
N ILE A 334 -45.67 -13.71 6.70
CA ILE A 334 -44.57 -14.15 5.83
C ILE A 334 -44.19 -13.05 4.82
N GLU A 335 -45.18 -12.38 4.23
CA GLU A 335 -44.95 -11.26 3.30
C GLU A 335 -44.24 -10.09 4.00
N THR A 336 -44.64 -9.78 5.24
CA THR A 336 -43.95 -8.82 6.11
C THR A 336 -42.52 -9.27 6.47
N GLN A 337 -42.28 -10.54 6.78
CA GLN A 337 -40.92 -11.06 7.02
C GLN A 337 -40.00 -10.92 5.80
N LYS A 338 -40.55 -11.04 4.59
CA LYS A 338 -39.83 -10.80 3.34
C LYS A 338 -39.49 -9.31 3.18
N ALA A 339 -40.43 -8.40 3.45
CA ALA A 339 -40.18 -6.97 3.39
C ALA A 339 -39.10 -6.49 4.39
N ILE A 340 -39.06 -7.04 5.61
CA ILE A 340 -37.96 -6.81 6.58
C ILE A 340 -36.59 -7.26 6.02
N LYS A 341 -36.56 -8.33 5.21
CA LYS A 341 -35.33 -8.88 4.63
C LYS A 341 -34.78 -7.99 3.50
N GLU A 342 -35.67 -7.43 2.70
CA GLU A 342 -35.34 -6.63 1.50
C GLU A 342 -34.94 -5.18 1.84
N LYS A 343 -35.32 -4.68 3.02
CA LYS A 343 -34.93 -3.33 3.50
C LYS A 343 -33.56 -3.31 4.18
N VAL A 344 -32.84 -2.20 4.01
CA VAL A 344 -31.60 -1.89 4.74
C VAL A 344 -31.96 -1.53 6.17
N LEU A 345 -31.48 -2.31 7.14
CA LEU A 345 -31.79 -2.14 8.56
C LEU A 345 -30.54 -2.44 9.39
N THR A 346 -30.33 -1.70 10.48
CA THR A 346 -29.34 -2.10 11.49
C THR A 346 -29.73 -3.44 12.11
N ARG A 347 -28.74 -4.15 12.65
CA ARG A 347 -28.97 -5.43 13.34
C ARG A 347 -30.06 -5.32 14.41
N ASN A 348 -29.98 -4.31 15.27
CA ASN A 348 -30.90 -4.14 16.40
C ASN A 348 -32.35 -3.92 15.92
N GLN A 349 -32.54 -3.08 14.89
CA GLN A 349 -33.86 -2.85 14.27
C GLN A 349 -34.42 -4.11 13.61
N ARG A 350 -33.55 -4.89 12.93
CA ARG A 350 -33.94 -6.16 12.31
C ARG A 350 -34.30 -7.23 13.34
N ASP A 351 -33.54 -7.33 14.42
CA ASP A 351 -33.77 -8.27 15.52
C ASP A 351 -35.05 -7.89 16.31
N GLU A 352 -35.34 -6.60 16.51
CA GLU A 352 -36.63 -6.09 17.06
C GLU A 352 -37.83 -6.53 16.22
N LEU A 353 -37.81 -6.22 14.92
CA LEU A 353 -38.95 -6.46 14.03
C LEU A 353 -39.20 -7.97 13.79
N TYR A 354 -38.14 -8.77 13.66
CA TYR A 354 -38.29 -10.23 13.61
C TYR A 354 -38.70 -10.84 14.96
N GLY A 355 -38.31 -10.24 16.08
CA GLY A 355 -38.77 -10.63 17.42
C GLY A 355 -40.28 -10.47 17.54
N ALA A 356 -40.80 -9.27 17.28
CA ALA A 356 -42.24 -8.97 17.33
C ALA A 356 -43.05 -9.90 16.41
N VAL A 357 -42.61 -10.09 15.16
CA VAL A 357 -43.30 -11.00 14.23
C VAL A 357 -43.23 -12.47 14.68
N ARG A 358 -42.13 -12.91 15.31
CA ARG A 358 -42.02 -14.28 15.86
C ARG A 358 -42.99 -14.51 17.03
N GLU A 359 -43.17 -13.53 17.91
CA GLU A 359 -44.14 -13.63 19.00
C GLU A 359 -45.57 -13.82 18.47
N VAL A 360 -45.95 -13.12 17.40
CA VAL A 360 -47.28 -13.29 16.79
C VAL A 360 -47.41 -14.63 16.08
N PHE A 361 -46.36 -15.15 15.42
CA PHE A 361 -46.40 -16.52 14.91
C PHE A 361 -46.62 -17.55 16.03
N ASN A 362 -46.02 -17.37 17.21
CA ASN A 362 -46.26 -18.25 18.35
C ASN A 362 -47.72 -18.16 18.83
N ARG A 363 -48.24 -16.94 19.07
CA ARG A 363 -49.65 -16.72 19.44
C ARG A 363 -50.64 -17.31 18.43
N LEU A 364 -50.35 -17.17 17.13
CA LEU A 364 -51.19 -17.69 16.06
C LEU A 364 -51.22 -19.22 16.03
N ASN A 365 -50.07 -19.87 16.27
CA ASN A 365 -50.01 -21.33 16.41
C ASN A 365 -50.75 -21.81 17.67
N GLU A 366 -50.57 -21.12 18.82
CA GLU A 366 -51.26 -21.42 20.08
C GLU A 366 -52.79 -21.31 19.93
N LYS A 367 -53.29 -20.23 19.29
CA LYS A 367 -54.71 -20.06 18.95
C LYS A 367 -55.18 -21.17 17.99
N GLN A 368 -54.37 -21.58 17.01
CA GLN A 368 -54.71 -22.65 16.07
C GLN A 368 -54.84 -24.01 16.76
N ASP A 369 -53.90 -24.35 17.65
CA ASP A 369 -53.93 -25.63 18.39
C ASP A 369 -55.02 -25.64 19.47
N SER A 370 -55.36 -24.50 20.10
CA SER A 370 -56.52 -24.38 21.00
C SER A 370 -57.84 -24.67 20.26
N ASN A 371 -58.11 -23.93 19.17
CA ASN A 371 -59.31 -24.13 18.35
C ASN A 371 -59.41 -25.58 17.82
N ARG A 372 -58.27 -26.24 17.55
CA ARG A 372 -58.22 -27.65 17.15
C ARG A 372 -58.51 -28.60 18.31
N GLY A 373 -58.05 -28.29 19.52
CA GLY A 373 -58.38 -29.02 20.75
C GLY A 373 -59.87 -28.94 21.05
N GLU A 374 -60.42 -27.72 21.10
CA GLU A 374 -61.84 -27.43 21.31
C GLU A 374 -62.74 -28.17 20.29
N PHE A 375 -62.37 -28.13 19.00
CA PHE A 375 -63.11 -28.88 17.96
C PHE A 375 -63.07 -30.40 18.19
N LEU A 376 -61.96 -30.96 18.67
CA LEU A 376 -61.86 -32.39 18.96
C LEU A 376 -62.62 -32.78 20.23
N GLU A 377 -62.60 -31.94 21.26
CA GLU A 377 -63.38 -32.12 22.49
C GLU A 377 -64.89 -32.07 22.18
N GLU A 378 -65.34 -31.07 21.43
CA GLU A 378 -66.72 -30.97 20.95
C GLU A 378 -67.11 -32.18 20.09
N CYS A 379 -66.25 -32.64 19.18
CA CYS A 379 -66.49 -33.87 18.40
C CYS A 379 -66.61 -35.12 19.28
N ASN A 380 -65.84 -35.22 20.37
CA ASN A 380 -65.86 -36.35 21.28
C ASN A 380 -67.11 -36.34 22.17
N GLU A 381 -67.49 -35.20 22.73
CA GLU A 381 -68.76 -35.04 23.44
C GLU A 381 -69.96 -35.37 22.56
N ASN A 382 -69.99 -34.82 21.34
CA ASN A 382 -71.07 -35.06 20.38
C ASN A 382 -71.13 -36.53 19.96
N TYR A 383 -69.97 -37.16 19.75
CA TYR A 383 -69.92 -38.59 19.45
C TYR A 383 -70.46 -39.43 20.61
N ALA A 384 -70.08 -39.13 21.86
CA ALA A 384 -70.57 -39.88 23.03
C ALA A 384 -72.09 -39.73 23.22
N LYS A 385 -72.63 -38.51 23.05
CA LYS A 385 -74.09 -38.24 23.09
C LYS A 385 -74.82 -39.00 21.99
N LEU A 386 -74.35 -38.91 20.75
CA LEU A 386 -74.98 -39.59 19.61
C LEU A 386 -74.77 -41.11 19.61
N GLU A 387 -73.70 -41.62 20.21
CA GLU A 387 -73.50 -43.07 20.43
C GLU A 387 -74.59 -43.62 21.34
N VAL A 388 -74.94 -42.91 22.43
CA VAL A 388 -76.08 -43.27 23.28
C VAL A 388 -77.39 -43.21 22.49
N SER A 389 -77.71 -42.10 21.80
CA SER A 389 -78.94 -41.98 21.00
C SER A 389 -79.08 -43.06 19.92
N VAL A 390 -77.98 -43.42 19.24
CA VAL A 390 -77.97 -44.50 18.25
C VAL A 390 -78.23 -45.85 18.92
N ASN A 391 -77.59 -46.14 20.04
CA ASN A 391 -77.77 -47.41 20.74
C ASN A 391 -79.20 -47.52 21.32
N GLU A 392 -79.76 -46.44 21.86
CA GLU A 392 -81.14 -46.37 22.35
C GLU A 392 -82.17 -46.54 21.22
N ALA A 393 -82.01 -45.84 20.09
CA ALA A 393 -82.89 -46.01 18.93
C ALA A 393 -82.80 -47.43 18.33
N CYS A 394 -81.61 -48.06 18.36
CA CYS A 394 -81.46 -49.47 17.98
C CYS A 394 -82.11 -50.43 18.98
N ALA A 395 -82.02 -50.18 20.29
CA ALA A 395 -82.65 -51.01 21.31
C ALA A 395 -84.18 -50.88 21.31
N TYR A 396 -84.71 -49.69 20.98
CA TYR A 396 -86.15 -49.44 20.87
C TYR A 396 -86.83 -50.32 19.80
N ILE A 397 -86.08 -50.76 18.79
CA ILE A 397 -86.52 -51.76 17.79
C ILE A 397 -87.07 -53.01 18.48
N ASP A 398 -86.42 -53.50 19.53
CA ASP A 398 -86.82 -54.74 20.20
C ASP A 398 -88.05 -54.53 21.09
N PHE A 399 -88.14 -53.38 21.79
CA PHE A 399 -89.13 -53.15 22.84
C PHE A 399 -90.51 -52.64 22.38
N THR A 400 -90.62 -51.86 21.29
CA THR A 400 -91.94 -51.42 20.77
C THR A 400 -92.42 -52.25 19.58
N ASN A 401 -93.73 -52.23 19.33
CA ASN A 401 -94.35 -52.83 18.15
C ASN A 401 -94.88 -51.79 17.15
N ASP A 402 -94.74 -50.48 17.43
CA ASP A 402 -95.04 -49.46 16.42
C ASP A 402 -93.85 -49.28 15.47
N LEU A 403 -94.06 -49.68 14.21
CA LEU A 403 -93.05 -49.64 13.16
C LEU A 403 -92.85 -48.22 12.56
N ASN A 404 -93.72 -47.27 12.86
CA ASN A 404 -93.52 -45.87 12.47
C ASN A 404 -92.58 -45.19 13.47
N ASP A 405 -92.87 -45.31 14.78
CA ASP A 405 -92.05 -44.72 15.84
C ASP A 405 -90.57 -45.16 15.76
N ILE A 406 -90.32 -46.46 15.55
CA ILE A 406 -88.95 -46.99 15.36
C ILE A 406 -88.28 -46.35 14.14
N ARG A 407 -89.02 -46.23 13.03
CA ARG A 407 -88.49 -45.69 11.77
C ARG A 407 -88.17 -44.20 11.90
N GLU A 408 -89.05 -43.43 12.53
CA GLU A 408 -88.86 -42.00 12.75
C GLU A 408 -87.71 -41.72 13.72
N GLY A 409 -87.59 -42.50 14.81
CA GLY A 409 -86.45 -42.43 15.72
C GLY A 409 -85.11 -42.73 15.04
N LEU A 410 -85.03 -43.79 14.23
CA LEU A 410 -83.81 -44.10 13.45
C LEU A 410 -83.48 -43.03 12.41
N ILE A 411 -84.47 -42.37 11.80
CA ILE A 411 -84.26 -41.26 10.85
C ILE A 411 -83.77 -40.00 11.59
N ALA A 412 -84.39 -39.64 12.71
CA ALA A 412 -84.02 -38.45 13.50
C ALA A 412 -82.54 -38.50 13.92
N VAL A 413 -82.10 -39.61 14.52
CA VAL A 413 -80.69 -39.79 14.91
C VAL A 413 -79.76 -39.86 13.68
N GLN A 414 -80.24 -40.37 12.54
CA GLN A 414 -79.47 -40.33 11.29
C GLN A 414 -79.25 -38.89 10.78
N ASP A 415 -80.23 -37.99 10.95
CA ASP A 415 -80.10 -36.60 10.55
C ASP A 415 -79.24 -35.78 11.53
N GLU A 416 -79.34 -36.05 12.84
CA GLU A 416 -78.42 -35.47 13.83
C GLU A 416 -76.94 -35.81 13.51
N VAL A 417 -76.63 -37.06 13.19
CA VAL A 417 -75.27 -37.51 12.82
C VAL A 417 -74.75 -36.86 11.51
N LYS A 418 -75.64 -36.37 10.63
CA LYS A 418 -75.25 -35.59 9.44
C LYS A 418 -74.84 -34.15 9.82
N ILE A 419 -75.60 -33.52 10.72
CA ILE A 419 -75.51 -32.08 11.03
C ILE A 419 -74.42 -31.77 12.06
N VAL A 420 -74.29 -32.61 13.09
CA VAL A 420 -73.44 -32.33 14.26
C VAL A 420 -71.94 -32.44 13.95
N LYS A 421 -71.11 -31.63 14.62
CA LYS A 421 -69.63 -31.68 14.50
C LYS A 421 -69.12 -33.02 15.02
N LEU A 422 -68.49 -33.79 14.12
CA LEU A 422 -67.91 -35.12 14.35
C LEU A 422 -66.68 -35.30 13.46
N THR A 423 -65.68 -36.06 13.90
CA THR A 423 -64.61 -36.49 13.00
C THR A 423 -65.14 -37.45 11.93
N ARG A 424 -64.43 -37.54 10.79
CA ARG A 424 -64.79 -38.46 9.69
C ARG A 424 -64.88 -39.93 10.15
N THR A 425 -64.06 -40.33 11.13
CA THR A 425 -64.07 -41.69 11.69
C THR A 425 -65.33 -41.94 12.53
N GLN A 426 -65.59 -41.07 13.50
CA GLN A 426 -66.77 -41.12 14.38
C GLN A 426 -68.08 -41.13 13.58
N ARG A 427 -68.26 -40.21 12.63
CA ARG A 427 -69.46 -40.15 11.78
C ARG A 427 -69.65 -41.42 10.94
N ASN A 428 -68.56 -42.00 10.43
CA ASN A 428 -68.62 -43.28 9.70
C ASN A 428 -68.99 -44.46 10.59
N GLU A 429 -68.65 -44.45 11.88
CA GLU A 429 -69.01 -45.51 12.82
C GLU A 429 -70.48 -45.44 13.20
N LEU A 430 -70.99 -44.26 13.58
CA LEU A 430 -72.41 -44.06 13.89
C LEU A 430 -73.29 -44.45 12.68
N PHE A 431 -72.91 -44.07 11.46
CA PHE A 431 -73.62 -44.53 10.25
C PHE A 431 -73.52 -46.04 9.98
N LYS A 432 -72.50 -46.76 10.47
CA LYS A 432 -72.51 -48.24 10.41
C LYS A 432 -73.53 -48.82 11.39
N ARG A 433 -73.56 -48.34 12.63
CA ARG A 433 -74.51 -48.79 13.66
C ARG A 433 -75.97 -48.50 13.24
N ILE A 434 -76.25 -47.31 12.73
CA ILE A 434 -77.58 -46.94 12.21
C ILE A 434 -78.03 -47.85 11.05
N ARG A 435 -77.11 -48.29 10.16
CA ARG A 435 -77.44 -49.26 9.10
C ARG A 435 -77.80 -50.64 9.65
N VAL A 436 -77.15 -51.08 10.74
CA VAL A 436 -77.53 -52.31 11.45
C VAL A 436 -78.90 -52.13 12.09
N GLY A 437 -79.18 -50.98 12.71
CA GLY A 437 -80.51 -50.62 13.21
C GLY A 437 -81.60 -50.71 12.13
N PHE A 438 -81.40 -50.10 10.96
CA PHE A 438 -82.36 -50.23 9.85
C PHE A 438 -82.51 -51.68 9.36
N GLY A 439 -81.43 -52.47 9.35
CA GLY A 439 -81.50 -53.90 9.02
C GLY A 439 -82.38 -54.69 10.01
N ASN A 440 -82.16 -54.50 11.31
CA ASN A 440 -82.97 -55.13 12.36
C ASN A 440 -84.44 -54.67 12.29
N PHE A 441 -84.68 -53.39 12.00
CA PHE A 441 -86.02 -52.86 11.78
C PHE A 441 -86.74 -53.51 10.59
N ASP A 442 -86.08 -53.65 9.43
CA ASP A 442 -86.70 -54.27 8.26
C ASP A 442 -86.96 -55.78 8.50
N VAL A 443 -86.14 -56.48 9.31
CA VAL A 443 -86.45 -57.85 9.79
C VAL A 443 -87.73 -57.84 10.64
N LYS A 444 -87.81 -57.05 11.72
CA LYS A 444 -89.00 -57.01 12.59
C LYS A 444 -90.27 -56.58 11.84
N ARG A 445 -90.12 -55.67 10.88
CA ARG A 445 -91.18 -55.25 9.97
C ARG A 445 -91.67 -56.39 9.08
N ASN A 446 -90.77 -57.21 8.53
CA ASN A 446 -91.13 -58.38 7.74
C ASN A 446 -91.81 -59.46 8.62
N GLU A 447 -91.33 -59.69 9.84
CA GLU A 447 -91.98 -60.58 10.82
C GLU A 447 -93.41 -60.12 11.19
N PHE A 448 -93.61 -58.82 11.40
CA PHE A 448 -94.92 -58.24 11.66
C PHE A 448 -95.87 -58.39 10.46
N ILE A 449 -95.38 -58.11 9.24
CA ILE A 449 -96.14 -58.30 7.99
C ILE A 449 -96.50 -59.79 7.82
N LYS A 450 -95.55 -60.70 8.04
CA LYS A 450 -95.74 -62.15 7.98
C LYS A 450 -96.78 -62.63 8.98
N SER A 451 -96.67 -62.20 10.24
CA SER A 451 -97.64 -62.53 11.31
C SER A 451 -99.04 -61.99 11.00
N ARG A 452 -99.14 -60.77 10.47
CA ARG A 452 -100.42 -60.17 10.04
C ARG A 452 -101.02 -60.87 8.82
N LYS A 453 -100.20 -61.34 7.87
CA LYS A 453 -100.66 -62.18 6.75
C LYS A 453 -101.10 -63.56 7.23
N LYS A 454 -100.37 -64.18 8.17
CA LYS A 454 -100.71 -65.47 8.79
C LYS A 454 -102.05 -65.42 9.53
N TYR A 455 -102.26 -64.43 10.40
CA TYR A 455 -103.55 -64.21 11.07
C TYR A 455 -104.69 -63.96 10.07
N LYS A 456 -104.42 -63.24 8.96
CA LYS A 456 -105.40 -63.06 7.88
C LYS A 456 -105.68 -64.35 7.11
N LYS A 457 -104.69 -65.26 6.98
CA LYS A 457 -104.85 -66.60 6.39
C LYS A 457 -105.73 -67.46 7.29
N GLU A 458 -105.37 -67.58 8.57
CA GLU A 458 -106.09 -68.34 9.61
C GLU A 458 -107.56 -67.88 9.69
N HIS A 459 -107.81 -66.57 9.76
CA HIS A 459 -109.16 -66.03 9.80
C HIS A 459 -109.94 -66.13 8.46
N LEU A 460 -109.28 -66.43 7.35
CA LEU A 460 -109.93 -66.81 6.08
C LEU A 460 -110.16 -68.32 5.99
N GLU A 461 -109.30 -69.14 6.60
CA GLU A 461 -109.46 -70.59 6.76
C GLU A 461 -110.66 -70.89 7.68
N GLU A 462 -110.79 -70.22 8.84
CA GLU A 462 -112.00 -70.24 9.69
C GLU A 462 -113.29 -69.93 8.89
N LYS A 463 -113.23 -68.91 8.03
CA LYS A 463 -114.36 -68.47 7.19
C LYS A 463 -114.63 -69.38 5.99
N LEU A 464 -113.64 -70.14 5.55
CA LEU A 464 -113.77 -71.17 4.52
C LEU A 464 -114.45 -72.41 5.12
N GLU A 465 -114.00 -72.86 6.28
CA GLU A 465 -114.57 -73.99 7.03
C GLU A 465 -116.04 -73.73 7.37
N ALA A 466 -116.35 -72.56 7.97
CA ALA A 466 -117.72 -72.11 8.25
C ALA A 466 -118.58 -71.77 7.01
N LYS A 467 -118.04 -71.92 5.79
CA LYS A 467 -118.79 -71.96 4.52
C LYS A 467 -118.95 -73.37 3.96
N ILE A 468 -117.96 -74.23 4.12
CA ILE A 468 -118.02 -75.65 3.75
C ILE A 468 -119.13 -76.34 4.57
N GLU A 469 -119.16 -76.13 5.89
CA GLU A 469 -120.21 -76.66 6.77
C GLU A 469 -121.62 -76.24 6.30
N LYS A 470 -121.77 -75.00 5.84
CA LYS A 470 -123.04 -74.47 5.29
C LYS A 470 -123.39 -75.02 3.91
N VAL A 471 -122.42 -75.46 3.12
CA VAL A 471 -122.67 -76.21 1.87
C VAL A 471 -123.21 -77.59 2.17
N GLU A 472 -122.77 -78.24 3.24
CA GLU A 472 -123.27 -79.56 3.64
C GLU A 472 -124.70 -79.50 4.19
N GLN A 473 -125.04 -78.45 4.94
CA GLN A 473 -126.37 -78.21 5.52
C GLN A 473 -127.45 -77.72 4.51
N VAL A 474 -127.10 -77.45 3.25
CA VAL A 474 -128.02 -76.90 2.23
C VAL A 474 -128.38 -77.93 1.15
N GLU A 475 -129.68 -78.21 1.04
CA GLU A 475 -130.28 -79.11 0.05
C GLU A 475 -130.62 -78.43 -1.30
N ASP A 476 -130.80 -77.10 -1.33
CA ASP A 476 -131.06 -76.35 -2.57
C ASP A 476 -129.81 -76.22 -3.44
N ILE A 477 -129.83 -76.89 -4.59
CA ILE A 477 -128.75 -76.93 -5.59
C ILE A 477 -128.36 -75.51 -6.06
N SER A 478 -129.32 -74.60 -6.26
CA SER A 478 -129.04 -73.23 -6.75
C SER A 478 -128.37 -72.35 -5.71
N VAL A 479 -128.52 -72.68 -4.42
CA VAL A 479 -127.79 -72.05 -3.32
C VAL A 479 -126.42 -72.72 -3.14
N LYS A 480 -126.36 -74.06 -3.26
CA LYS A 480 -125.13 -74.86 -3.16
C LYS A 480 -124.07 -74.41 -4.18
N ASP A 481 -124.43 -74.24 -5.45
CA ASP A 481 -123.54 -73.77 -6.51
C ASP A 481 -122.95 -72.38 -6.23
N LYS A 482 -123.74 -71.46 -5.66
CA LYS A 482 -123.29 -70.11 -5.31
C LYS A 482 -122.23 -70.15 -4.21
N ILE A 483 -122.50 -70.87 -3.13
CA ILE A 483 -121.56 -70.98 -2.00
C ILE A 483 -120.30 -71.77 -2.44
N GLN A 484 -120.41 -72.77 -3.32
CA GLN A 484 -119.25 -73.44 -3.90
C GLN A 484 -118.35 -72.53 -4.75
N ASN A 485 -118.91 -71.55 -5.45
CA ASN A 485 -118.10 -70.54 -6.16
C ASN A 485 -117.46 -69.56 -5.16
N GLU A 486 -118.17 -69.15 -4.11
CA GLU A 486 -117.57 -68.36 -3.02
C GLU A 486 -116.44 -69.10 -2.29
N ILE A 487 -116.55 -70.42 -2.14
CA ILE A 487 -115.52 -71.30 -1.56
C ILE A 487 -114.24 -71.26 -2.40
N LYS A 488 -114.35 -71.46 -3.72
CA LYS A 488 -113.21 -71.35 -4.66
C LYS A 488 -112.57 -69.97 -4.63
N GLU A 489 -113.39 -68.91 -4.55
CA GLU A 489 -112.89 -67.55 -4.37
C GLU A 489 -112.12 -67.34 -3.06
N THR A 490 -112.56 -67.95 -1.95
CA THR A 490 -111.81 -67.88 -0.67
C THR A 490 -110.55 -68.73 -0.69
N GLN A 491 -110.56 -69.90 -1.32
CA GLN A 491 -109.37 -70.74 -1.53
C GLN A 491 -108.29 -70.00 -2.34
N ALA A 492 -108.64 -69.41 -3.48
CA ALA A 492 -107.70 -68.63 -4.29
C ALA A 492 -107.13 -67.40 -3.55
N LYS A 493 -107.91 -66.80 -2.63
CA LYS A 493 -107.45 -65.69 -1.77
C LYS A 493 -106.49 -66.17 -0.68
N ILE A 494 -106.66 -67.39 -0.19
CA ILE A 494 -105.75 -68.04 0.77
C ILE A 494 -104.43 -68.44 0.09
N GLU A 495 -104.49 -69.13 -1.06
CA GLU A 495 -103.31 -69.52 -1.86
C GLU A 495 -102.45 -68.30 -2.25
N ASN A 496 -103.09 -67.19 -2.66
CA ASN A 496 -102.35 -65.98 -2.98
C ASN A 496 -101.62 -65.41 -1.74
N ILE A 497 -102.28 -65.35 -0.57
CA ILE A 497 -101.69 -64.90 0.70
C ILE A 497 -100.53 -65.82 1.12
N GLU A 498 -100.64 -67.12 0.90
CA GLU A 498 -99.57 -68.10 1.18
C GLU A 498 -98.36 -67.89 0.26
N SER A 499 -98.59 -67.71 -1.05
CA SER A 499 -97.51 -67.31 -1.98
C SER A 499 -96.85 -65.98 -1.61
N GLU A 500 -97.59 -65.11 -0.92
CA GLU A 500 -97.17 -63.80 -0.42
C GLU A 500 -96.51 -63.85 0.96
N ILE A 501 -96.56 -64.99 1.66
CA ILE A 501 -95.83 -65.28 2.90
C ILE A 501 -94.49 -65.91 2.55
N ASN A 502 -94.45 -66.88 1.63
CA ASN A 502 -93.22 -67.57 1.24
C ASN A 502 -92.20 -66.60 0.58
N LYS A 503 -92.69 -65.60 -0.17
CA LYS A 503 -91.87 -64.46 -0.69
C LYS A 503 -91.36 -63.48 0.38
N LEU A 504 -91.56 -63.79 1.66
CA LEU A 504 -90.98 -63.10 2.82
C LEU A 504 -90.11 -64.07 3.66
N GLU A 505 -89.80 -65.25 3.11
CA GLU A 505 -88.86 -66.24 3.67
C GLU A 505 -87.60 -66.41 2.80
N GLU A 506 -87.63 -65.92 1.55
CA GLU A 506 -86.50 -65.76 0.62
C GLU A 506 -85.85 -64.37 0.76
#